data_AF-A0A3A2Z1Y3-F1
#
_entry.id   AF-A0A3A2Z1Y3-F1
#
_cell.length_a   1.000
_cell.length_b   1.000
_cell.length_c   1.000
_cell.angle_alpha   90.00
_cell.angle_beta   90.00
_cell.angle_gamma   90.00
#
_symmetry.space_group_name_H-M   'P 1'
#
loop_
_entity.id
_entity.type
_entity.pdbx_description
1 polymer ?
#
loop_
_entity_poly.entity_id
_entity_poly.type
_entity_poly.pdbx_seq_one_letter_code
_entity_poly.pdbx_strand_id
1 'polypeptide(L)'
;MSRLLSKSAARAASTASQPQTKAAGDISSVFPSLRPDYKPEPLPPRFQDLKWDLFKKNEKAIRQSWERLLPSLEEEVQKIKAKGSDIIPSVDYSDAVSGKVPDELLKEIRHRGSV
;
A
#
# COMPACT_ATOMS: atom_id res chain seq x y z
N MET A 1 16.09 -39.71 -45.83
CA MET A 1 16.14 -40.24 -44.45
C MET A 1 16.19 -39.07 -43.47
N SER A 2 15.14 -38.97 -42.64
CA SER A 2 14.96 -38.28 -41.36
C SER A 2 15.44 -36.82 -41.16
N ARG A 3 14.48 -35.88 -41.15
CA ARG A 3 14.57 -34.57 -40.50
C ARG A 3 14.37 -34.74 -38.99
N LEU A 4 15.33 -34.31 -38.17
CA LEU A 4 15.16 -34.24 -36.72
C LEU A 4 14.63 -32.85 -36.34
N LEU A 5 13.33 -32.80 -36.04
CA LEU A 5 12.61 -31.65 -35.51
C LEU A 5 13.11 -31.34 -34.09
N SER A 6 13.64 -30.13 -33.89
CA SER A 6 13.95 -29.57 -32.57
C SER A 6 12.64 -29.43 -31.78
N LYS A 7 12.47 -30.26 -30.74
CA LYS A 7 11.29 -30.23 -29.87
C LYS A 7 11.37 -29.00 -28.98
N SER A 8 10.43 -28.07 -29.19
CA SER A 8 10.19 -26.93 -28.32
C SER A 8 9.91 -27.41 -26.88
N ALA A 9 10.71 -26.95 -25.92
CA ALA A 9 10.49 -27.22 -24.51
C ALA A 9 9.32 -26.36 -24.03
N ALA A 10 8.12 -26.93 -24.03
CA ALA A 10 6.96 -26.32 -23.40
C ALA A 10 7.22 -26.22 -21.88
N ARG A 11 7.35 -24.99 -21.37
CA ARG A 11 7.33 -24.71 -19.92
C ARG A 11 5.90 -24.91 -19.42
N ALA A 12 5.53 -26.14 -19.12
CA ALA A 12 4.33 -26.46 -18.35
C ALA A 12 4.68 -26.48 -16.87
N ALA A 13 4.80 -25.31 -16.26
CA ALA A 13 4.70 -25.17 -14.81
C ALA A 13 3.28 -24.69 -14.47
N SER A 14 2.28 -25.54 -14.73
CA SER A 14 1.02 -25.42 -13.99
C SER A 14 1.31 -25.85 -12.57
N THR A 15 1.45 -24.90 -11.66
CA THR A 15 1.15 -25.18 -10.25
C THR A 15 -0.34 -25.50 -10.21
N ALA A 16 -0.67 -26.79 -10.37
CA ALA A 16 -1.98 -27.27 -9.99
C ALA A 16 -2.15 -26.90 -8.52
N SER A 17 -2.93 -25.88 -8.23
CA SER A 17 -3.45 -25.64 -6.90
C SER A 17 -4.25 -26.89 -6.55
N GLN A 18 -3.64 -27.80 -5.78
CA GLN A 18 -4.40 -28.79 -5.05
C GLN A 18 -5.54 -28.02 -4.37
N PRO A 19 -6.81 -28.37 -4.59
CA PRO A 19 -7.87 -27.84 -3.75
C PRO A 19 -7.64 -28.46 -2.38
N GLN A 20 -6.75 -27.86 -1.58
CA GLN A 20 -6.88 -27.95 -0.15
C GLN A 20 -8.27 -27.38 0.12
N THR A 21 -9.20 -28.28 0.37
CA THR A 21 -10.47 -28.01 1.02
C THR A 21 -10.17 -27.51 2.44
N LYS A 22 -9.54 -26.34 2.56
CA LYS A 22 -9.72 -25.52 3.74
C LYS A 22 -11.23 -25.28 3.79
N ALA A 23 -11.88 -25.75 4.85
CA ALA A 23 -13.17 -25.20 5.22
C ALA A 23 -13.01 -23.67 5.15
N ALA A 24 -13.91 -22.98 4.43
CA ALA A 24 -13.91 -21.53 4.37
C ALA A 24 -14.04 -21.02 5.81
N GLY A 25 -12.90 -20.77 6.44
CA GLY A 25 -12.83 -20.31 7.82
C GLY A 25 -13.26 -18.86 7.82
N ASP A 26 -14.28 -18.55 8.61
CA ASP A 26 -14.64 -17.18 8.86
C ASP A 26 -13.39 -16.41 9.31
N ILE A 27 -13.02 -15.38 8.56
CA ILE A 27 -11.85 -14.54 8.82
C ILE A 27 -11.97 -13.82 10.17
N SER A 28 -13.18 -13.75 10.75
CA SER A 28 -13.40 -13.27 12.11
C SER A 28 -12.68 -14.10 13.19
N SER A 29 -12.33 -15.36 12.88
CA SER A 29 -11.55 -16.24 13.78
C SER A 29 -10.09 -15.78 13.95
N VAL A 30 -9.54 -15.07 12.97
CA VAL A 30 -8.16 -14.56 12.97
C VAL A 30 -8.10 -13.03 13.08
N PHE A 31 -9.16 -12.33 12.70
CA PHE A 31 -9.30 -10.88 12.84
C PHE A 31 -10.42 -10.57 13.83
N PRO A 32 -10.08 -10.38 15.13
CA PRO A 32 -11.05 -10.03 16.16
C PRO A 32 -11.96 -8.85 15.78
N SER A 33 -11.42 -7.87 15.05
CA SER A 33 -12.15 -6.68 14.56
C SER A 33 -13.33 -6.99 13.65
N LEU A 34 -13.42 -8.19 13.08
CA LEU A 34 -14.51 -8.61 12.20
C LEU A 34 -15.61 -9.39 12.96
N ARG A 35 -15.40 -9.70 14.23
CA ARG A 35 -16.42 -10.37 15.04
C ARG A 35 -17.49 -9.36 15.50
N PRO A 36 -18.79 -9.65 15.35
CA PRO A 36 -19.85 -8.74 15.76
C PRO A 36 -19.84 -8.38 17.25
N ASP A 37 -19.30 -9.26 18.08
CA ASP A 37 -19.23 -9.14 19.55
C ASP A 37 -17.90 -8.56 20.05
N TYR A 38 -16.94 -8.28 19.16
CA TYR A 38 -15.64 -7.78 19.57
C TYR A 38 -15.74 -6.34 20.09
N LYS A 39 -15.37 -6.17 21.36
CA LYS A 39 -15.16 -4.87 21.99
C LYS A 39 -13.67 -4.74 22.29
N PRO A 40 -12.94 -3.84 21.60
CA PRO A 40 -11.54 -3.59 21.93
C PRO A 40 -11.44 -3.11 23.38
N GLU A 41 -10.56 -3.73 24.16
CA GLU A 41 -10.24 -3.21 25.49
C GLU A 41 -9.54 -1.85 25.34
N PRO A 42 -9.88 -0.87 26.21
CA PRO A 42 -9.15 0.39 26.22
C PRO A 42 -7.66 0.16 26.42
N LEU A 43 -6.84 0.89 25.67
CA LEU A 43 -5.40 0.90 25.91
C LEU A 43 -5.10 1.48 27.30
N PRO A 44 -3.99 1.06 27.94
CA PRO A 44 -3.59 1.58 29.25
C PRO A 44 -3.52 3.13 29.30
N PRO A 45 -3.82 3.77 30.45
CA PRO A 45 -3.87 5.24 30.57
C PRO A 45 -2.62 5.99 30.11
N ARG A 46 -1.44 5.35 30.17
CA ARG A 46 -0.17 5.92 29.67
C ARG A 46 -0.25 6.46 28.23
N PHE A 47 -1.14 5.92 27.39
CA PHE A 47 -1.32 6.42 26.02
C PHE A 47 -2.13 7.71 25.95
N GLN A 48 -3.05 7.93 26.89
CA GLN A 48 -3.73 9.21 27.06
C GLN A 48 -2.73 10.27 27.54
N ASP A 49 -1.94 9.95 28.56
CA ASP A 49 -0.93 10.85 29.10
C ASP A 49 0.09 11.24 28.02
N LEU A 50 0.55 10.26 27.23
CA LEU A 50 1.46 10.50 26.11
C LEU A 50 0.85 11.45 25.07
N LYS A 51 -0.42 11.25 24.68
CA LYS A 51 -1.11 12.14 23.73
C LYS A 51 -1.21 13.56 24.28
N TRP A 52 -1.56 13.70 25.56
CA TRP A 52 -1.65 15.00 26.23
C TRP A 52 -0.29 15.70 26.27
N ASP A 53 0.78 14.99 26.62
CA ASP A 53 2.13 15.53 26.71
C ASP A 53 2.70 15.99 25.37
N LEU A 54 2.37 15.29 24.28
CA LEU A 54 2.73 15.69 22.92
C LEU A 54 1.92 16.91 22.47
N PHE A 55 0.61 16.94 22.79
CA PHE A 55 -0.30 17.98 22.34
C PHE A 55 -0.07 19.32 23.05
N LYS A 56 0.02 19.32 24.39
CA LYS A 56 0.08 20.55 25.20
C LYS A 56 1.29 21.44 24.91
N LYS A 57 2.38 20.87 24.40
CA LYS A 57 3.62 21.60 24.07
C LYS A 57 3.43 22.57 22.89
N ASN A 58 2.58 22.21 21.93
CA ASN A 58 2.45 22.91 20.64
C ASN A 58 0.99 22.93 20.13
N GLU A 59 0.00 22.98 21.03
CA GLU A 59 -1.42 22.80 20.70
C GLU A 59 -1.88 23.64 19.49
N LYS A 60 -1.60 24.94 19.50
CA LYS A 60 -2.02 25.84 18.41
C LYS A 60 -1.43 25.42 17.06
N ALA A 61 -0.13 25.13 17.02
CA ALA A 61 0.54 24.74 15.79
C ALA A 61 0.03 23.38 15.27
N ILE A 62 -0.22 22.43 16.18
CA ILE A 62 -0.76 21.10 15.83
C ILE A 62 -2.16 21.27 15.23
N ARG A 63 -3.07 21.99 15.89
CA ARG A 63 -4.43 22.26 15.38
C ARG A 63 -4.40 22.91 14.00
N GLN A 64 -3.63 23.99 13.84
CA GLN A 64 -3.51 24.69 12.57
C GLN A 64 -2.88 23.84 11.47
N SER A 65 -1.91 22.98 11.80
CA SER A 65 -1.33 22.07 10.82
C SER A 65 -2.32 21.00 10.38
N TRP A 66 -3.15 20.50 11.30
CA TRP A 66 -4.21 19.53 11.01
C TRP A 66 -5.30 20.13 10.12
N GLU A 67 -5.76 21.34 10.45
CA GLU A 67 -6.75 22.07 9.65
C GLU A 67 -6.26 22.32 8.21
N ARG A 68 -4.96 22.58 8.02
CA ARG A 68 -4.36 22.71 6.68
C ARG A 68 -4.13 21.38 5.98
N LEU A 69 -3.89 20.31 6.73
CA LEU A 69 -3.64 18.98 6.18
C LEU A 69 -4.89 18.37 5.54
N LEU A 70 -6.06 18.53 6.17
CA LEU A 70 -7.31 17.95 5.68
C LEU A 70 -7.65 18.33 4.23
N PRO A 71 -7.71 19.61 3.82
CA PRO A 71 -8.00 19.97 2.43
C PRO A 71 -6.89 19.53 1.47
N SER A 72 -5.62 19.55 1.90
CA SER A 72 -4.51 19.05 1.08
C SER A 72 -4.62 17.55 0.81
N LEU A 73 -5.03 16.76 1.80
CA LEU A 73 -5.30 15.32 1.62
C LEU A 73 -6.51 15.09 0.71
N GLU A 74 -7.57 15.89 0.85
CA GLU A 74 -8.75 15.79 0.00
C GLU A 74 -8.39 16.03 -1.47
N GLU A 75 -7.58 17.04 -1.77
CA GLU A 75 -7.08 17.31 -3.11
C GLU A 75 -6.32 16.11 -3.70
N GLU A 76 -5.40 15.51 -2.94
CA GLU A 76 -4.65 14.34 -3.38
C GLU A 76 -5.56 13.11 -3.59
N VAL A 77 -6.55 12.89 -2.72
CA VAL A 77 -7.55 11.83 -2.91
C VAL A 77 -8.34 12.02 -4.20
N GLN A 78 -8.72 13.26 -4.55
CA GLN A 78 -9.40 13.52 -5.83
C GLN A 78 -8.49 13.24 -7.02
N LYS A 79 -7.20 13.60 -6.95
CA LYS A 79 -6.22 13.26 -8.00
C LYS A 79 -6.09 11.74 -8.17
N ILE A 80 -6.00 10.99 -7.06
CA ILE A 80 -5.95 9.51 -7.08
C ILE A 80 -7.21 8.94 -7.71
N LYS A 81 -8.39 9.43 -7.30
CA LYS A 81 -9.67 8.96 -7.84
C LYS A 81 -9.80 9.23 -9.34
N ALA A 82 -9.32 10.38 -9.82
CA ALA A 82 -9.39 10.76 -11.22
C ALA A 82 -8.42 9.96 -12.11
N LYS A 83 -7.19 9.72 -11.64
CA LYS A 83 -6.15 9.01 -12.40
C LYS A 83 -6.18 7.49 -12.24
N GLY A 84 -6.75 6.97 -11.15
CA GLY A 84 -6.72 5.54 -10.84
C GLY A 84 -5.27 5.03 -10.73
N SER A 85 -4.99 3.86 -11.32
CA SER A 85 -3.67 3.23 -11.30
C SER A 85 -2.58 4.06 -11.99
N ASP A 86 -2.94 4.92 -12.94
CA ASP A 86 -1.98 5.75 -13.69
C ASP A 86 -1.32 6.82 -12.82
N ILE A 87 -1.78 7.00 -11.57
CA ILE A 87 -1.11 7.89 -10.62
C ILE A 87 0.19 7.31 -10.04
N ILE A 88 0.41 6.00 -10.20
CA ILE A 88 1.63 5.33 -9.76
C ILE A 88 2.71 5.58 -10.82
N PRO A 89 3.81 6.27 -10.48
CA PRO A 89 4.90 6.48 -11.42
C PRO A 89 5.48 5.14 -11.87
N SER A 90 5.89 5.04 -13.13
CA SER A 90 6.57 3.86 -13.67
C SER A 90 7.88 4.28 -14.31
N VAL A 91 8.91 3.47 -14.13
CA VAL A 91 10.27 3.74 -14.62
C VAL A 91 10.73 2.57 -15.48
N ASP A 92 11.23 2.87 -16.67
CA ASP A 92 11.90 1.88 -17.49
C ASP A 92 13.19 1.39 -16.81
N TYR A 93 13.35 0.07 -16.75
CA TYR A 93 14.49 -0.54 -16.08
C TYR A 93 15.84 -0.05 -16.64
N SER A 94 15.92 0.18 -17.96
CA SER A 94 17.14 0.73 -18.59
C SER A 94 17.51 2.12 -18.06
N ASP A 95 16.52 2.97 -17.77
CA ASP A 95 16.74 4.32 -17.29
C ASP A 95 17.12 4.31 -15.80
N ALA A 96 16.52 3.40 -15.03
CA ALA A 96 16.92 3.13 -13.66
C ALA A 96 18.38 2.66 -13.56
N VAL A 97 18.78 1.67 -14.37
CA VAL A 97 20.14 1.14 -14.36
C VAL A 97 21.17 2.14 -14.87
N SER A 98 20.82 2.92 -15.91
CA SER A 98 21.73 3.90 -16.49
C SER A 98 21.78 5.23 -15.72
N GLY A 99 20.98 5.38 -14.66
CA GLY A 99 20.91 6.62 -13.86
C GLY A 99 20.32 7.80 -14.61
N LYS A 100 19.44 7.54 -15.59
CA LYS A 100 18.85 8.54 -16.49
C LYS A 100 17.36 8.81 -16.23
N VAL A 101 16.86 8.40 -15.07
CA VAL A 101 15.48 8.68 -14.66
C VAL A 101 15.26 10.21 -14.61
N PRO A 102 14.25 10.76 -15.30
CA PRO A 102 14.00 12.20 -15.30
C PRO A 102 13.74 12.74 -13.89
N ASP A 103 14.25 13.93 -13.59
CA ASP A 103 14.08 14.57 -12.28
C ASP A 103 12.60 14.76 -11.89
N GLU A 104 11.74 15.08 -12.86
CA GLU A 104 10.30 15.20 -12.63
C GLU A 104 9.66 13.86 -12.22
N LEU A 105 10.12 12.76 -12.80
CA LEU A 105 9.68 11.43 -12.41
C LEU A 105 10.17 11.08 -11.00
N LEU A 106 11.41 11.44 -10.64
CA LEU A 106 11.94 11.28 -9.27
C LEU A 106 11.19 12.13 -8.24
N LYS A 107 10.70 13.32 -8.61
CA LYS A 107 9.84 14.14 -7.76
C LYS A 107 8.48 13.48 -7.58
N GLU A 108 7.89 12.96 -8.65
CA GLU A 108 6.60 12.27 -8.57
C GLU A 108 6.71 11.00 -7.70
N ILE A 109 7.77 10.20 -7.84
CA ILE A 109 8.01 9.03 -6.97
C ILE A 109 8.09 9.45 -5.50
N ARG A 110 8.81 10.53 -5.18
CA ARG A 110 8.91 11.05 -3.81
C ARG A 110 7.57 11.57 -3.28
N HIS A 111 6.78 12.21 -4.14
CA HIS A 111 5.45 12.71 -3.79
C HIS A 111 4.44 11.58 -3.56
N ARG A 112 4.48 10.53 -4.38
CA ARG A 112 3.55 9.37 -4.33
C ARG A 112 3.95 8.31 -3.31
N GLY A 113 5.25 8.15 -3.04
CA GLY A 113 5.77 7.11 -2.15
C GLY A 113 5.79 5.71 -2.76
N SER A 114 5.67 5.60 -4.09
CA SER A 114 5.66 4.34 -4.84
C SER A 114 6.25 4.51 -6.25
N VAL A 115 6.67 3.39 -6.87
CA VAL A 115 7.15 3.25 -8.25
C VAL A 115 6.99 1.80 -8.72
#